data_AF-A0A2D7CNY7-F1
#
_entry.id   AF-A0A2D7CNY7-F1
#
_cell.length_a   1.000
_cell.length_b   1.000
_cell.length_c   1.000
_cell.angle_alpha   90.00
_cell.angle_beta   90.00
_cell.angle_gamma   90.00
#
_symmetry.space_group_name_H-M   'P 1'
#
loop_
_entity.id
_entity.type
_entity.pdbx_description
1 polymer ?
#
loop_
_entity_poly.entity_id
_entity_poly.type
_entity_poly.pdbx_seq_one_letter_code
_entity_poly.pdbx_strand_id
1 'polypeptide(L)'
;MRFLQALNSKNLAVVLKNQVLSSKIVVANSVTTLGDECFGHVVLAGSHGATYAAFLAVKSGALGIILNDAGFAKDDSGISGGKYCDSLGVPFATVGSDSCRIGDGESMRNEGIISYVNNTAKLLGVEKGMPAILAANKLTLAKVSDKSSEEYSEARKELTSSESKREIILMDSISLVTEKDRDKIVVSGSHGGMLGKDPKTAMKHDAFAGFFHDGGIGKGAAGITRLEPLNARGIIAATVDGMSARIGDGESVYNDGVISYFNSEAEKLGCQVGMRLKIFIDRINKF
;
A
#
# COMPACT_ATOMS: atom_id res chain seq x y z
N MET A 1 15.31 27.23 -18.57
CA MET A 1 15.49 25.95 -17.83
C MET A 1 14.69 25.94 -16.50
N ARG A 2 13.40 26.30 -16.50
CA ARG A 2 12.50 26.25 -15.31
C ARG A 2 11.05 25.83 -15.62
N PHE A 3 10.77 25.33 -16.81
CA PHE A 3 9.40 25.01 -17.25
C PHE A 3 9.10 23.51 -17.47
N LEU A 4 10.06 22.61 -17.24
CA LEU A 4 9.89 21.17 -17.48
C LEU A 4 9.63 20.32 -16.21
N GLN A 5 9.80 20.86 -15.00
CA GLN A 5 9.52 20.12 -13.75
C GLN A 5 8.04 20.16 -13.30
N ALA A 6 7.24 21.12 -13.76
CA ALA A 6 5.84 21.26 -13.35
C ALA A 6 4.83 20.42 -14.16
N LEU A 7 5.27 19.82 -15.28
CA LEU A 7 4.40 19.03 -16.18
C LEU A 7 4.32 17.54 -15.79
N ASN A 8 5.23 17.04 -14.95
CA ASN A 8 5.27 15.62 -14.58
C ASN A 8 4.35 15.25 -13.40
N SER A 9 3.97 16.20 -12.55
CA SER A 9 3.04 15.99 -11.43
C SER A 9 1.57 16.13 -11.82
N LYS A 10 1.25 16.97 -12.83
CA LYS A 10 -0.13 17.18 -13.28
C LYS A 10 -0.71 16.00 -14.07
N ASN A 11 0.11 15.23 -14.78
CA ASN A 11 -0.36 14.08 -15.56
C ASN A 11 -0.65 12.83 -14.73
N LEU A 12 -0.01 12.65 -13.57
CA LEU A 12 -0.34 11.56 -12.64
C LEU A 12 -1.65 11.83 -11.88
N ALA A 13 -1.93 13.11 -11.59
CA ALA A 13 -3.12 13.55 -10.88
C ALA A 13 -4.44 13.33 -11.65
N VAL A 14 -4.40 13.21 -12.99
CA VAL A 14 -5.59 12.93 -13.81
C VAL A 14 -6.03 11.45 -13.73
N VAL A 15 -5.13 10.54 -13.33
CA VAL A 15 -5.38 9.10 -13.36
C VAL A 15 -5.83 8.52 -12.00
N LEU A 16 -5.65 9.27 -10.91
CA LEU A 16 -5.97 8.84 -9.54
C LEU A 16 -7.06 9.70 -8.87
N LYS A 17 -8.05 10.15 -9.65
CA LYS A 17 -9.08 11.04 -9.11
C LYS A 17 -10.00 10.28 -8.15
N ASN A 18 -10.06 10.74 -6.91
CA ASN A 18 -11.00 10.22 -5.92
C ASN A 18 -12.45 10.42 -6.41
N GLN A 19 -13.29 9.41 -6.20
CA GLN A 19 -14.71 9.48 -6.52
C GLN A 19 -15.49 9.84 -5.27
N VAL A 20 -16.10 11.02 -5.26
CA VAL A 20 -17.01 11.45 -4.19
C VAL A 20 -18.43 10.98 -4.53
N LEU A 21 -19.01 10.18 -3.65
CA LEU A 21 -20.40 9.72 -3.73
C LEU A 21 -21.32 10.67 -2.95
N SER A 22 -22.58 10.77 -3.37
CA SER A 22 -23.59 11.61 -2.72
C SER A 22 -23.87 11.26 -1.25
N SER A 23 -23.47 10.07 -0.81
CA SER A 23 -23.64 9.55 0.56
C SER A 23 -22.50 9.90 1.52
N LYS A 24 -21.70 10.95 1.27
CA LYS A 24 -20.51 11.29 2.06
C LYS A 24 -19.45 10.18 2.09
N ILE A 25 -19.24 9.51 0.96
CA ILE A 25 -18.22 8.47 0.82
C ILE A 25 -17.24 8.91 -0.26
N VAL A 26 -15.94 8.85 0.04
CA VAL A 26 -14.86 9.06 -0.92
C VAL A 26 -14.22 7.70 -1.22
N VAL A 27 -14.18 7.35 -2.50
CA VAL A 27 -13.53 6.15 -3.01
C VAL A 27 -12.21 6.54 -3.66
N ALA A 28 -11.10 5.97 -3.18
CA ALA A 28 -9.75 6.32 -3.60
C ALA A 28 -8.92 5.07 -3.95
N ASN A 29 -7.98 5.19 -4.87
CA ASN A 29 -7.04 4.10 -5.14
C ASN A 29 -5.92 4.01 -4.09
N SER A 30 -5.61 5.12 -3.42
CA SER A 30 -4.59 5.18 -2.38
C SER A 30 -4.91 6.25 -1.35
N VAL A 31 -4.55 5.99 -0.09
CA VAL A 31 -4.60 7.01 0.97
C VAL A 31 -3.47 8.06 0.86
N THR A 32 -2.45 7.81 0.03
CA THR A 32 -1.33 8.75 -0.19
C THR A 32 -1.69 9.93 -1.09
N THR A 33 -2.89 9.93 -1.68
CA THR A 33 -3.38 10.98 -2.60
C THR A 33 -4.74 11.53 -2.17
N LEU A 34 -5.09 11.41 -0.88
CA LEU A 34 -6.32 12.00 -0.34
C LEU A 34 -6.23 13.53 -0.37
N GLY A 35 -7.32 14.18 -0.76
CA GLY A 35 -7.48 15.63 -0.72
C GLY A 35 -8.51 16.09 0.30
N ASP A 36 -8.78 17.40 0.31
CA ASP A 36 -9.69 18.08 1.22
C ASP A 36 -11.13 17.53 1.16
N GLU A 37 -11.52 16.89 0.06
CA GLU A 37 -12.82 16.24 -0.09
C GLU A 37 -13.08 15.11 0.91
N CYS A 38 -12.04 14.59 1.57
CA CYS A 38 -12.15 13.53 2.55
C CYS A 38 -12.66 14.01 3.91
N PHE A 39 -12.56 15.31 4.20
CA PHE A 39 -12.98 15.86 5.49
C PHE A 39 -14.47 15.61 5.71
N GLY A 40 -14.81 14.95 6.82
CA GLY A 40 -16.20 14.61 7.15
C GLY A 40 -16.84 13.58 6.21
N HIS A 41 -16.02 12.79 5.49
CA HIS A 41 -16.47 11.69 4.64
C HIS A 41 -15.91 10.36 5.14
N VAL A 42 -16.56 9.26 4.75
CA VAL A 42 -15.98 7.92 4.88
C VAL A 42 -14.98 7.73 3.76
N VAL A 43 -13.75 7.34 4.09
CA VAL A 43 -12.73 7.00 3.11
C VAL A 43 -12.72 5.49 2.89
N LEU A 44 -13.00 5.05 1.67
CA LEU A 44 -12.87 3.68 1.21
C LEU A 44 -11.74 3.65 0.18
N ALA A 45 -10.58 3.10 0.55
CA ALA A 45 -9.37 3.26 -0.25
C ALA A 45 -8.56 1.98 -0.48
N GLY A 46 -8.02 1.86 -1.70
CA GLY A 46 -7.18 0.76 -2.22
C GLY A 46 -5.92 0.42 -1.43
N SER A 47 -5.61 1.12 -0.34
CA SER A 47 -4.40 0.88 0.46
C SER A 47 -4.61 -0.24 1.49
N HIS A 48 -3.52 -0.80 2.00
CA HIS A 48 -3.56 -1.78 3.09
C HIS A 48 -4.00 -1.15 4.42
N GLY A 49 -4.52 -1.95 5.35
CA GLY A 49 -5.05 -1.52 6.64
C GLY A 49 -4.01 -1.30 7.75
N ALA A 50 -2.71 -1.24 7.40
CA ALA A 50 -1.66 -0.96 8.38
C ALA A 50 -1.74 0.46 8.97
N THR A 51 -1.15 0.65 10.15
CA THR A 51 -1.21 1.89 10.95
C THR A 51 -0.91 3.16 10.16
N TYR A 52 0.14 3.20 9.34
CA TYR A 52 0.49 4.42 8.61
C TYR A 52 -0.58 4.83 7.59
N ALA A 53 -1.15 3.87 6.86
CA ALA A 53 -2.21 4.14 5.91
C ALA A 53 -3.49 4.63 6.63
N ALA A 54 -3.80 4.05 7.79
CA ALA A 54 -4.88 4.53 8.65
C ALA A 54 -4.60 5.94 9.18
N PHE A 55 -3.36 6.25 9.57
CA PHE A 55 -2.94 7.60 9.97
C PHE A 55 -3.19 8.64 8.87
N LEU A 56 -2.82 8.35 7.62
CA LEU A 56 -3.07 9.26 6.49
C LEU A 56 -4.57 9.53 6.28
N ALA A 57 -5.41 8.49 6.41
CA ALA A 57 -6.86 8.64 6.31
C ALA A 57 -7.45 9.42 7.50
N VAL A 58 -6.93 9.25 8.72
CA VAL A 58 -7.32 10.08 9.87
C VAL A 58 -6.91 11.53 9.64
N LYS A 59 -5.69 11.78 9.15
CA LYS A 59 -5.16 13.12 8.88
C LYS A 59 -5.95 13.89 7.83
N SER A 60 -6.60 13.20 6.89
CA SER A 60 -7.49 13.82 5.90
C SER A 60 -8.87 14.24 6.47
N GLY A 61 -9.12 13.99 7.76
CA GLY A 61 -10.38 14.30 8.42
C GLY A 61 -11.50 13.30 8.14
N ALA A 62 -11.16 12.06 7.75
CA ALA A 62 -12.14 11.01 7.53
C ALA A 62 -12.95 10.75 8.82
N LEU A 63 -14.26 10.66 8.70
CA LEU A 63 -15.13 10.26 9.83
C LEU A 63 -15.20 8.74 10.00
N GLY A 64 -14.75 7.97 9.01
CA GLY A 64 -14.68 6.51 9.04
C GLY A 64 -13.83 5.97 7.89
N ILE A 65 -13.24 4.80 8.07
CA ILE A 65 -12.17 4.29 7.20
C ILE A 65 -12.42 2.83 6.84
N ILE A 66 -12.30 2.49 5.54
CA ILE A 66 -12.29 1.11 5.02
C ILE A 66 -11.08 0.92 4.11
N LEU A 67 -10.17 0.02 4.50
CA LEU A 67 -8.94 -0.31 3.76
C LEU A 67 -8.91 -1.80 3.40
N ASN A 68 -7.84 -2.28 2.74
CA ASN A 68 -7.66 -3.69 2.39
C ASN A 68 -6.85 -4.42 3.47
N ASP A 69 -7.21 -5.64 3.87
CA ASP A 69 -6.47 -6.36 4.92
C ASP A 69 -5.12 -6.92 4.47
N ALA A 70 -4.83 -6.90 3.17
CA ALA A 70 -3.62 -7.44 2.57
C ALA A 70 -3.35 -8.91 2.95
N GLY A 71 -4.40 -9.69 3.16
CA GLY A 71 -4.30 -11.07 3.64
C GLY A 71 -3.88 -11.17 5.11
N PHE A 72 -4.22 -10.16 5.92
CA PHE A 72 -3.78 -9.93 7.32
C PHE A 72 -2.29 -9.65 7.47
N ALA A 73 -1.45 -10.22 6.60
CA ALA A 73 0.00 -10.17 6.61
C ALA A 73 0.59 -10.67 7.94
N LYS A 74 1.93 -10.74 8.01
CA LYS A 74 2.62 -11.17 9.23
C LYS A 74 2.21 -10.32 10.42
N ASP A 75 1.99 -10.99 11.56
CA ASP A 75 1.61 -10.38 12.85
C ASP A 75 0.38 -9.47 12.78
N ASP A 76 -0.59 -9.78 11.91
CA ASP A 76 -1.79 -8.97 11.67
C ASP A 76 -1.48 -7.52 11.24
N SER A 77 -0.30 -7.29 10.64
CA SER A 77 0.15 -5.96 10.24
C SER A 77 -0.81 -5.29 9.24
N GLY A 78 -1.48 -6.05 8.39
CA GLY A 78 -2.46 -5.58 7.42
C GLY A 78 -3.77 -5.05 8.03
N ILE A 79 -4.01 -5.27 9.32
CA ILE A 79 -5.17 -4.72 10.06
C ILE A 79 -4.74 -3.86 11.27
N SER A 80 -3.44 -3.61 11.44
CA SER A 80 -2.89 -2.90 12.60
C SER A 80 -3.45 -1.49 12.82
N GLY A 81 -3.92 -0.84 11.74
CA GLY A 81 -4.61 0.44 11.79
C GLY A 81 -5.90 0.43 12.61
N GLY A 82 -6.52 -0.73 12.81
CA GLY A 82 -7.73 -0.85 13.64
C GLY A 82 -7.53 -0.42 15.09
N LYS A 83 -6.42 -0.85 15.71
CA LYS A 83 -6.07 -0.48 17.09
C LYS A 83 -5.73 1.00 17.20
N TYR A 84 -5.03 1.54 16.20
CA TYR A 84 -4.72 2.97 16.10
C TYR A 84 -6.00 3.81 15.96
N CYS A 85 -6.91 3.44 15.07
CA CYS A 85 -8.18 4.15 14.90
C CYS A 85 -9.07 4.05 16.15
N ASP A 86 -9.09 2.91 16.86
CA ASP A 86 -9.85 2.77 18.11
C ASP A 86 -9.35 3.72 19.21
N SER A 87 -8.03 3.94 19.36
CA SER A 87 -7.51 4.89 20.36
C SER A 87 -7.97 6.33 20.08
N LEU A 88 -8.17 6.64 18.80
CA LEU A 88 -8.69 7.92 18.31
C LEU A 88 -10.22 7.95 18.20
N GLY A 89 -10.93 6.88 18.53
CA GLY A 89 -12.40 6.83 18.37
C GLY A 89 -12.86 6.97 16.92
N VAL A 90 -12.04 6.56 15.96
CA VAL A 90 -12.36 6.55 14.53
C VAL A 90 -12.84 5.15 14.15
N PRO A 91 -14.01 5.00 13.53
CA PRO A 91 -14.47 3.69 13.07
C PRO A 91 -13.65 3.24 11.86
N PHE A 92 -13.13 2.02 11.96
CA PHE A 92 -12.24 1.42 10.98
C PHE A 92 -12.65 -0.02 10.68
N ALA A 93 -12.58 -0.38 9.41
CA ALA A 93 -12.72 -1.75 8.95
C ALA A 93 -11.75 -2.03 7.81
N THR A 94 -11.58 -3.32 7.50
CA THR A 94 -10.90 -3.74 6.27
C THR A 94 -11.77 -4.69 5.47
N VAL A 95 -11.55 -4.72 4.16
CA VAL A 95 -12.07 -5.76 3.27
C VAL A 95 -11.03 -6.85 3.04
N GLY A 96 -11.50 -8.06 2.77
CA GLY A 96 -10.66 -9.20 2.41
C GLY A 96 -9.92 -8.98 1.10
N SER A 97 -8.61 -9.24 1.09
CA SER A 97 -7.79 -9.21 -0.14
C SER A 97 -8.28 -10.21 -1.20
N ASP A 98 -8.91 -11.30 -0.80
CA ASP A 98 -9.54 -12.29 -1.68
C ASP A 98 -10.83 -11.79 -2.35
N SER A 99 -11.55 -10.85 -1.71
CA SER A 99 -12.83 -10.33 -2.19
C SER A 99 -12.71 -9.24 -3.26
N CYS A 100 -11.59 -8.49 -3.26
CA CYS A 100 -11.41 -7.29 -4.08
C CYS A 100 -9.93 -7.04 -4.42
N ARG A 101 -9.67 -6.03 -5.26
CA ARG A 101 -8.31 -5.71 -5.72
C ARG A 101 -7.69 -4.62 -4.87
N ILE A 102 -6.55 -4.91 -4.25
CA ILE A 102 -5.71 -3.88 -3.61
C ILE A 102 -5.19 -2.91 -4.67
N GLY A 103 -5.11 -1.62 -4.35
CA GLY A 103 -4.80 -0.53 -5.29
C GLY A 103 -5.96 -0.03 -6.15
N ASP A 104 -7.17 -0.59 -5.99
CA ASP A 104 -8.37 -0.26 -6.76
C ASP A 104 -9.57 0.00 -5.83
N GLY A 105 -9.85 1.28 -5.59
CA GLY A 105 -10.96 1.69 -4.73
C GLY A 105 -12.32 1.31 -5.28
N GLU A 106 -12.48 1.25 -6.61
CA GLU A 106 -13.76 0.87 -7.22
C GLU A 106 -14.03 -0.63 -7.04
N SER A 107 -13.02 -1.49 -7.19
CA SER A 107 -13.13 -2.91 -6.86
C SER A 107 -13.48 -3.11 -5.39
N MET A 108 -12.84 -2.37 -4.47
CA MET A 108 -13.19 -2.42 -3.06
C MET A 108 -14.64 -1.99 -2.80
N ARG A 109 -15.12 -0.92 -3.45
CA ARG A 109 -16.50 -0.44 -3.31
C ARG A 109 -17.51 -1.49 -3.77
N ASN A 110 -17.30 -2.04 -4.96
CA ASN A 110 -18.28 -2.89 -5.64
C ASN A 110 -18.24 -4.35 -5.18
N GLU A 111 -17.07 -4.84 -4.79
CA GLU A 111 -16.81 -6.27 -4.60
C GLU A 111 -16.32 -6.61 -3.20
N GLY A 112 -15.79 -5.62 -2.46
CA GLY A 112 -15.17 -5.83 -1.16
C GLY A 112 -16.12 -6.38 -0.11
N ILE A 113 -15.64 -7.36 0.65
CA ILE A 113 -16.34 -7.95 1.81
C ILE A 113 -15.53 -7.69 3.06
N ILE A 114 -16.15 -7.15 4.11
CA ILE A 114 -15.49 -6.80 5.36
C ILE A 114 -14.87 -8.04 6.03
N SER A 115 -13.57 -8.01 6.28
CA SER A 115 -12.79 -9.09 6.92
C SER A 115 -12.40 -8.78 8.38
N TYR A 116 -12.24 -7.50 8.71
CA TYR A 116 -11.95 -7.02 10.06
C TYR A 116 -12.71 -5.73 10.36
N VAL A 117 -13.06 -5.55 11.64
CA VAL A 117 -13.80 -4.39 12.16
C VAL A 117 -13.24 -4.04 13.53
N ASN A 118 -12.88 -2.77 13.73
CA ASN A 118 -12.47 -2.27 15.05
C ASN A 118 -13.68 -2.06 15.98
N ASN A 119 -13.46 -1.78 17.26
CA ASN A 119 -14.57 -1.67 18.22
C ASN A 119 -15.48 -0.47 17.91
N THR A 120 -14.90 0.65 17.47
CA THR A 120 -15.65 1.85 17.14
C THR A 120 -16.61 1.62 15.97
N ALA A 121 -16.20 0.90 14.92
CA ALA A 121 -17.06 0.57 13.79
C ALA A 121 -18.15 -0.46 14.15
N LYS A 122 -17.89 -1.40 15.07
CA LYS A 122 -18.91 -2.34 15.57
C LYS A 122 -20.08 -1.61 16.23
N LEU A 123 -19.83 -0.51 16.95
CA LEU A 123 -20.89 0.29 17.59
C LEU A 123 -21.85 0.93 16.57
N LEU A 124 -21.42 1.08 15.32
CA LEU A 124 -22.24 1.56 14.20
C LEU A 124 -22.91 0.41 13.42
N GLY A 125 -22.77 -0.83 13.92
CA GLY A 125 -23.34 -2.03 13.34
C GLY A 125 -22.61 -2.52 12.09
N VAL A 126 -21.32 -2.21 11.93
CA VAL A 126 -20.47 -2.84 10.91
C VAL A 126 -20.03 -4.21 11.40
N GLU A 127 -20.12 -5.21 10.53
CA GLU A 127 -19.85 -6.60 10.86
C GLU A 127 -18.98 -7.27 9.78
N LYS A 128 -18.23 -8.30 10.16
CA LYS A 128 -17.51 -9.15 9.19
C LYS A 128 -18.51 -9.82 8.25
N GLY A 129 -18.14 -9.98 6.98
CA GLY A 129 -19.00 -10.52 5.93
C GLY A 129 -19.92 -9.50 5.26
N MET A 130 -19.98 -8.26 5.75
CA MET A 130 -20.77 -7.19 5.13
C MET A 130 -20.14 -6.71 3.82
N PRO A 131 -20.93 -6.37 2.78
CA PRO A 131 -20.42 -5.64 1.63
C PRO A 131 -19.83 -4.28 2.03
N ALA A 132 -18.67 -3.93 1.47
CA ALA A 132 -17.91 -2.73 1.83
C ALA A 132 -18.74 -1.44 1.72
N ILE A 133 -19.55 -1.32 0.67
CA ILE A 133 -20.41 -0.14 0.47
C ILE A 133 -21.50 -0.03 1.55
N LEU A 134 -22.04 -1.15 2.04
CA LEU A 134 -23.04 -1.13 3.12
C LEU A 134 -22.39 -0.76 4.46
N ALA A 135 -21.19 -1.29 4.72
CA ALA A 135 -20.39 -0.89 5.86
C ALA A 135 -20.04 0.60 5.79
N ALA A 136 -19.60 1.11 4.63
CA ALA A 136 -19.30 2.51 4.43
C ALA A 136 -20.52 3.41 4.74
N ASN A 137 -21.71 3.05 4.27
CA ASN A 137 -22.94 3.80 4.60
C ASN A 137 -23.20 3.83 6.11
N LYS A 138 -22.98 2.73 6.84
CA LYS A 138 -23.10 2.72 8.31
C LYS A 138 -22.08 3.65 8.98
N LEU A 139 -20.86 3.67 8.46
CA LEU A 139 -19.81 4.57 8.98
C LEU A 139 -20.15 6.05 8.80
N THR A 140 -21.02 6.42 7.84
CA THR A 140 -21.47 7.82 7.66
C THR A 140 -22.22 8.40 8.87
N LEU A 141 -22.69 7.53 9.78
CA LEU A 141 -23.38 7.92 11.02
C LEU A 141 -22.40 8.34 12.13
N ALA A 142 -21.10 8.17 11.91
CA ALA A 142 -20.07 8.61 12.86
C ALA A 142 -19.92 10.15 12.89
N LYS A 143 -19.17 10.62 13.88
CA LYS A 143 -18.69 12.00 13.94
C LYS A 143 -17.19 12.00 13.65
N VAL A 144 -16.69 13.08 13.05
CA VAL A 144 -15.24 13.30 12.94
C VAL A 144 -14.66 13.34 14.36
N SER A 145 -13.57 12.60 14.57
CA SER A 145 -12.88 12.59 15.86
C SER A 145 -12.24 13.94 16.15
N ASP A 146 -12.33 14.40 17.39
CA ASP A 146 -11.67 15.59 17.92
C ASP A 146 -10.32 15.27 18.58
N LYS A 147 -9.94 13.99 18.67
CA LYS A 147 -8.68 13.56 19.26
C LYS A 147 -7.52 13.84 18.31
N SER A 148 -6.40 14.30 18.87
CA SER A 148 -5.16 14.48 18.13
C SER A 148 -4.52 13.12 17.83
N SER A 149 -4.15 12.90 16.56
CA SER A 149 -3.22 11.84 16.19
C SER A 149 -1.78 12.30 16.46
N GLU A 150 -0.97 11.44 17.09
CA GLU A 150 0.48 11.62 17.07
C GLU A 150 1.00 11.61 15.62
N GLU A 151 2.03 12.40 15.33
CA GLU A 151 2.62 12.37 13.99
C GLU A 151 3.29 11.00 13.75
N TYR A 152 2.81 10.32 12.70
CA TYR A 152 3.48 9.16 12.16
C TYR A 152 4.28 9.59 10.93
N SER A 153 5.59 9.33 10.94
CA SER A 153 6.44 9.48 9.77
C SER A 153 6.72 8.12 9.15
N GLU A 154 6.77 8.08 7.82
CA GLU A 154 7.28 6.90 7.13
C GLU A 154 8.78 6.77 7.38
N ALA A 155 9.24 5.56 7.64
CA ALA A 155 10.66 5.29 7.70
C ALA A 155 11.23 5.23 6.28
N ARG A 156 12.34 5.94 6.07
CA ARG A 156 13.26 5.74 4.95
C ARG A 156 14.66 5.54 5.53
N LYS A 157 15.26 4.38 5.28
CA LYS A 157 16.56 3.99 5.84
C LYS A 157 17.49 3.57 4.71
N GLU A 158 18.67 4.17 4.69
CA GLU A 158 19.72 3.82 3.75
C GLU A 158 20.65 2.81 4.42
N LEU A 159 20.86 1.67 3.76
CA LEU A 159 21.81 0.66 4.17
C LEU A 159 23.00 0.68 3.21
N THR A 160 24.16 0.97 3.75
CA THR A 160 25.44 0.96 3.03
C THR A 160 26.32 -0.14 3.62
N SER A 161 26.92 -0.97 2.77
CA SER A 161 27.97 -1.92 3.15
C SER A 161 29.23 -1.65 2.34
N SER A 162 30.41 -1.83 2.94
CA SER A 162 31.68 -1.75 2.23
C SER A 162 31.84 -2.82 1.13
N GLU A 163 31.03 -3.89 1.19
CA GLU A 163 31.03 -4.99 0.23
C GLU A 163 29.93 -4.88 -0.84
N SER A 164 29.02 -3.92 -0.70
CA SER A 164 27.92 -3.71 -1.65
C SER A 164 28.27 -2.70 -2.73
N LYS A 165 27.97 -3.00 -4.00
CA LYS A 165 28.17 -2.06 -5.11
C LYS A 165 27.09 -0.97 -5.15
N ARG A 166 25.87 -1.27 -4.69
CA ARG A 166 24.73 -0.34 -4.65
C ARG A 166 24.18 -0.21 -3.23
N GLU A 167 23.70 0.98 -2.95
CA GLU A 167 22.95 1.28 -1.73
C GLU A 167 21.59 0.58 -1.75
N ILE A 168 21.17 0.08 -0.59
CA ILE A 168 19.84 -0.50 -0.38
C ILE A 168 19.01 0.53 0.37
N ILE A 169 17.84 0.89 -0.17
CA ILE A 169 16.92 1.85 0.42
C ILE A 169 15.69 1.10 0.91
N LEU A 170 15.54 1.05 2.22
CA LEU A 170 14.33 0.55 2.87
C LEU A 170 13.35 1.69 3.01
N MET A 171 12.09 1.47 2.65
CA MET A 171 11.03 2.47 2.79
C MET A 171 9.68 1.84 3.09
N ASP A 172 8.88 2.48 3.94
CA ASP A 172 7.55 1.94 4.28
C ASP A 172 6.57 2.10 3.11
N SER A 173 6.71 3.16 2.32
CA SER A 173 5.95 3.37 1.09
C SER A 173 6.81 3.64 -0.12
N ILE A 174 6.39 3.06 -1.25
CA ILE A 174 6.99 3.31 -2.55
C ILE A 174 6.80 4.76 -3.03
N SER A 175 5.86 5.53 -2.45
CA SER A 175 5.69 6.96 -2.79
C SER A 175 6.91 7.80 -2.43
N LEU A 176 7.77 7.30 -1.54
CA LEU A 176 9.02 7.93 -1.13
C LEU A 176 10.17 7.75 -2.12
N VAL A 177 9.98 6.96 -3.18
CA VAL A 177 10.98 6.82 -4.24
C VAL A 177 11.21 8.17 -4.91
N THR A 178 12.48 8.49 -5.14
CA THR A 178 12.93 9.73 -5.76
C THR A 178 13.83 9.42 -6.95
N GLU A 179 14.13 10.44 -7.76
CA GLU A 179 15.08 10.30 -8.87
C GLU A 179 16.49 9.88 -8.42
N LYS A 180 16.86 10.15 -7.16
CA LYS A 180 18.16 9.75 -6.59
C LYS A 180 18.27 8.23 -6.38
N ASP A 181 17.16 7.50 -6.45
CA ASP A 181 17.13 6.06 -6.22
C ASP A 181 17.35 5.23 -7.50
N ARG A 182 17.61 5.90 -8.64
CA ARG A 182 17.74 5.28 -9.99
C ARG A 182 18.69 4.09 -10.04
N ASP A 183 19.84 4.18 -9.41
CA ASP A 183 20.87 3.13 -9.41
C ASP A 183 20.87 2.30 -8.11
N LYS A 184 19.82 2.44 -7.29
CA LYS A 184 19.73 1.81 -5.96
C LYS A 184 18.79 0.61 -5.96
N ILE A 185 18.91 -0.22 -4.92
CA ILE A 185 17.97 -1.30 -4.64
C ILE A 185 16.90 -0.78 -3.69
N VAL A 186 15.65 -0.74 -4.11
CA VAL A 186 14.51 -0.29 -3.30
C VAL A 186 13.79 -1.50 -2.71
N VAL A 187 13.61 -1.51 -1.39
CA VAL A 187 12.77 -2.48 -0.68
C VAL A 187 11.66 -1.72 0.02
N SER A 188 10.42 -2.02 -0.34
CA SER A 188 9.25 -1.29 0.12
C SER A 188 8.29 -2.15 0.93
N GLY A 189 7.78 -1.59 2.03
CA GLY A 189 6.63 -2.12 2.78
C GLY A 189 5.30 -2.04 2.02
N SER A 190 5.25 -1.36 0.87
CA SER A 190 4.05 -1.28 0.02
C SER A 190 3.70 -2.61 -0.64
N HIS A 191 2.42 -2.77 -0.98
CA HIS A 191 1.98 -3.87 -1.82
C HIS A 191 2.52 -3.77 -3.25
N GLY A 192 2.66 -4.92 -3.93
CA GLY A 192 3.09 -5.05 -5.32
C GLY A 192 1.99 -4.76 -6.34
N GLY A 193 0.84 -4.23 -5.90
CA GLY A 193 -0.25 -3.79 -6.77
C GLY A 193 -0.10 -2.38 -7.34
N MET A 194 -0.42 -2.21 -8.63
CA MET A 194 -0.53 -0.91 -9.29
C MET A 194 -1.71 -0.11 -8.77
N LEU A 195 -1.67 1.21 -8.96
CA LEU A 195 -2.78 2.10 -8.62
C LEU A 195 -3.53 2.46 -9.92
N GLY A 196 -4.74 1.94 -10.08
CA GLY A 196 -5.46 2.08 -11.34
C GLY A 196 -4.74 1.40 -12.53
N LYS A 197 -4.82 1.99 -13.73
CA LYS A 197 -4.36 1.37 -14.99
C LYS A 197 -3.10 1.97 -15.60
N ASP A 198 -2.54 3.04 -15.03
CA ASP A 198 -1.33 3.67 -15.58
C ASP A 198 -0.07 2.90 -15.13
N PRO A 199 0.73 2.34 -16.07
CA PRO A 199 1.97 1.63 -15.76
C PRO A 199 2.99 2.46 -14.96
N LYS A 200 2.93 3.80 -15.03
CA LYS A 200 3.81 4.68 -14.24
C LYS A 200 3.57 4.55 -12.74
N THR A 201 2.38 4.12 -12.33
CA THR A 201 2.06 3.89 -10.91
C THR A 201 2.79 2.70 -10.32
N ALA A 202 3.41 1.85 -11.15
CA ALA A 202 4.22 0.75 -10.65
C ALA A 202 5.43 1.23 -9.84
N MET A 203 6.06 2.33 -10.27
CA MET A 203 7.09 3.05 -9.53
C MET A 203 7.34 4.40 -10.19
N LYS A 204 7.19 5.50 -9.44
CA LYS A 204 7.23 6.87 -9.99
C LYS A 204 8.58 7.25 -10.60
N HIS A 205 9.67 6.77 -10.00
CA HIS A 205 11.04 6.92 -10.49
C HIS A 205 11.64 5.52 -10.69
N ASP A 206 12.59 5.36 -11.60
CA ASP A 206 13.26 4.06 -11.78
C ASP A 206 14.16 3.75 -10.57
N ALA A 207 14.51 2.48 -10.45
CA ALA A 207 15.50 1.94 -9.53
C ALA A 207 16.24 0.79 -10.24
N PHE A 208 17.38 0.34 -9.70
CA PHE A 208 18.06 -0.85 -10.21
C PHE A 208 17.21 -2.11 -9.94
N ALA A 209 16.62 -2.19 -8.75
CA ALA A 209 15.70 -3.24 -8.35
C ALA A 209 14.61 -2.69 -7.42
N GLY A 210 13.42 -3.29 -7.46
CA GLY A 210 12.28 -2.93 -6.60
C GLY A 210 11.60 -4.15 -5.98
N PHE A 211 11.49 -4.17 -4.67
CA PHE A 211 10.91 -5.27 -3.91
C PHE A 211 9.70 -4.81 -3.10
N PHE A 212 8.63 -5.61 -3.11
CA PHE A 212 7.33 -5.25 -2.52
C PHE A 212 6.73 -6.40 -1.71
N HIS A 213 5.65 -6.13 -1.00
CA HIS A 213 4.81 -7.13 -0.35
C HIS A 213 3.70 -7.62 -1.32
N ASP A 214 3.38 -8.91 -1.40
CA ASP A 214 2.35 -9.37 -2.37
C ASP A 214 0.90 -9.05 -1.96
N GLY A 215 0.70 -8.65 -0.70
CA GLY A 215 -0.60 -8.22 -0.18
C GLY A 215 -1.64 -9.34 -0.15
N GLY A 216 -1.18 -10.59 0.02
CA GLY A 216 -2.02 -11.77 -0.10
C GLY A 216 -2.38 -12.11 -1.54
N ILE A 217 -1.68 -11.53 -2.52
CA ILE A 217 -1.90 -11.61 -3.98
C ILE A 217 -3.21 -10.95 -4.42
N GLY A 218 -4.29 -11.27 -3.71
CA GLY A 218 -5.61 -10.70 -3.86
C GLY A 218 -6.32 -11.07 -5.17
N LYS A 219 -7.55 -10.59 -5.31
CA LYS A 219 -8.42 -10.92 -6.45
C LYS A 219 -7.75 -10.60 -7.79
N GLY A 220 -7.67 -11.60 -8.66
CA GLY A 220 -7.06 -11.45 -9.98
C GLY A 220 -5.60 -11.00 -9.95
N ALA A 221 -4.84 -11.45 -8.95
CA ALA A 221 -3.42 -11.17 -8.80
C ALA A 221 -3.07 -9.68 -8.63
N ALA A 222 -4.00 -8.89 -8.09
CA ALA A 222 -3.88 -7.45 -7.94
C ALA A 222 -2.58 -7.03 -7.24
N GLY A 223 -2.17 -7.75 -6.20
CA GLY A 223 -0.99 -7.49 -5.37
C GLY A 223 0.36 -7.78 -6.02
N ILE A 224 0.41 -8.28 -7.25
CA ILE A 224 1.65 -8.50 -8.02
C ILE A 224 1.67 -7.77 -9.37
N THR A 225 0.68 -6.93 -9.65
CA THR A 225 0.52 -6.27 -10.96
C THR A 225 1.65 -5.30 -11.33
N ARG A 226 2.50 -4.87 -10.39
CA ARG A 226 3.69 -4.05 -10.69
C ARG A 226 4.79 -4.79 -11.43
N LEU A 227 4.83 -6.13 -11.33
CA LEU A 227 5.97 -6.91 -11.85
C LEU A 227 6.13 -6.77 -13.37
N GLU A 228 5.02 -6.77 -14.13
CA GLU A 228 5.04 -6.69 -15.60
C GLU A 228 5.48 -5.31 -16.12
N PRO A 229 4.93 -4.17 -15.66
CA PRO A 229 5.43 -2.85 -16.03
C PRO A 229 6.87 -2.58 -15.62
N LEU A 230 7.31 -3.10 -14.47
CA LEU A 230 8.71 -2.97 -14.04
C LEU A 230 9.63 -3.82 -14.92
N ASN A 231 9.18 -5.00 -15.36
CA ASN A 231 9.91 -5.82 -16.33
C ASN A 231 10.10 -5.08 -17.66
N ALA A 232 9.04 -4.45 -18.17
CA ALA A 232 9.10 -3.66 -19.40
C ALA A 232 10.08 -2.47 -19.31
N ARG A 233 10.38 -2.00 -18.09
CA ARG A 233 11.37 -0.94 -17.81
C ARG A 233 12.78 -1.46 -17.56
N GLY A 234 13.00 -2.79 -17.62
CA GLY A 234 14.29 -3.40 -17.30
C GLY A 234 14.64 -3.37 -15.81
N ILE A 235 13.64 -3.17 -14.93
CA ILE A 235 13.84 -3.12 -13.48
C ILE A 235 13.66 -4.52 -12.92
N ILE A 236 14.65 -4.99 -12.14
CA ILE A 236 14.57 -6.26 -11.40
C ILE A 236 13.47 -6.13 -10.35
N ALA A 237 12.45 -6.98 -10.36
CA ALA A 237 11.35 -6.86 -9.41
C ALA A 237 10.88 -8.21 -8.85
N ALA A 238 10.55 -8.20 -7.57
CA ALA A 238 9.91 -9.33 -6.90
C ALA A 238 8.97 -8.87 -5.77
N THR A 239 8.03 -9.73 -5.41
CA THR A 239 7.23 -9.59 -4.20
C THR A 239 7.63 -10.64 -3.18
N VAL A 240 7.44 -10.33 -1.90
CA VAL A 240 7.53 -11.30 -0.81
C VAL A 240 6.14 -11.77 -0.38
N ASP A 241 6.07 -13.01 0.10
CA ASP A 241 4.88 -13.63 0.70
C ASP A 241 4.40 -12.77 1.86
N GLY A 242 3.13 -12.39 1.86
CA GLY A 242 2.56 -11.56 2.90
C GLY A 242 2.60 -12.15 4.31
N MET A 243 2.71 -13.46 4.46
CA MET A 243 2.89 -14.10 5.77
C MET A 243 4.36 -14.12 6.23
N SER A 244 5.30 -13.77 5.36
CA SER A 244 6.73 -13.75 5.69
C SER A 244 7.22 -12.41 6.25
N ALA A 245 6.55 -11.30 5.92
CA ALA A 245 6.94 -9.95 6.31
C ALA A 245 5.73 -9.08 6.67
N ARG A 246 5.94 -8.02 7.45
CA ARG A 246 4.89 -7.07 7.80
C ARG A 246 4.65 -6.09 6.66
N ILE A 247 3.38 -5.85 6.32
CA ILE A 247 3.04 -4.82 5.33
C ILE A 247 3.12 -3.42 5.97
N GLY A 248 3.59 -2.45 5.20
CA GLY A 248 3.87 -1.10 5.67
C GLY A 248 5.18 -0.96 6.45
N ASP A 249 6.04 -1.99 6.46
CA ASP A 249 7.34 -2.01 7.14
C ASP A 249 8.44 -2.49 6.16
N GLY A 250 9.20 -1.54 5.61
CA GLY A 250 10.26 -1.86 4.64
C GLY A 250 11.41 -2.68 5.23
N GLU A 251 11.64 -2.57 6.54
CA GLU A 251 12.68 -3.32 7.24
C GLU A 251 12.28 -4.78 7.48
N SER A 252 11.01 -5.04 7.79
CA SER A 252 10.47 -6.40 7.85
C SER A 252 10.50 -7.08 6.48
N VAL A 253 10.11 -6.38 5.40
CA VAL A 253 10.21 -6.92 4.03
C VAL A 253 11.65 -7.33 3.71
N TYR A 254 12.63 -6.49 4.03
CA TYR A 254 14.04 -6.79 3.80
C TYR A 254 14.58 -7.96 4.63
N ASN A 255 14.35 -7.94 5.95
CA ASN A 255 14.98 -8.89 6.86
C ASN A 255 14.29 -10.26 6.86
N ASP A 256 12.96 -10.28 6.77
CA ASP A 256 12.16 -11.49 6.95
C ASP A 256 11.64 -12.08 5.63
N GLY A 257 11.47 -11.22 4.62
CA GLY A 257 10.74 -11.53 3.40
C GLY A 257 11.22 -12.78 2.67
N VAL A 258 10.26 -13.58 2.22
CA VAL A 258 10.45 -14.76 1.37
C VAL A 258 9.78 -14.47 0.03
N ILE A 259 10.53 -14.61 -1.07
CA ILE A 259 10.03 -14.29 -2.41
C ILE A 259 8.83 -15.16 -2.78
N SER A 260 7.72 -14.54 -3.18
CA SER A 260 6.50 -15.20 -3.65
C SER A 260 6.34 -15.14 -5.17
N TYR A 261 6.62 -13.99 -5.78
CA TYR A 261 6.58 -13.79 -7.24
C TYR A 261 7.72 -12.88 -7.68
N PHE A 262 8.12 -12.98 -8.94
CA PHE A 262 9.18 -12.17 -9.51
C PHE A 262 9.00 -12.02 -11.03
N ASN A 263 9.66 -11.02 -11.60
CA ASN A 263 9.63 -10.79 -13.04
C ASN A 263 10.79 -11.46 -13.78
N SER A 264 10.76 -11.45 -15.11
CA SER A 264 11.78 -12.09 -15.94
C SER A 264 13.17 -11.48 -15.77
N GLU A 265 13.30 -10.17 -15.47
CA GLU A 265 14.60 -9.58 -15.13
C GLU A 265 15.21 -10.18 -13.86
N ALA A 266 14.39 -10.45 -12.84
CA ALA A 266 14.84 -11.15 -11.64
C ALA A 266 15.16 -12.64 -11.91
N GLU A 267 14.37 -13.29 -12.76
CA GLU A 267 14.57 -14.69 -13.16
C GLU A 267 15.95 -14.94 -13.79
N LYS A 268 16.38 -14.06 -14.70
CA LYS A 268 17.72 -14.11 -15.35
C LYS A 268 18.88 -14.10 -14.35
N LEU A 269 18.65 -13.58 -13.14
CA LEU A 269 19.63 -13.49 -12.05
C LEU A 269 19.46 -14.62 -11.02
N GLY A 270 18.63 -15.62 -11.35
CA GLY A 270 18.40 -16.81 -10.53
C GLY A 270 17.48 -16.58 -9.34
N CYS A 271 16.56 -15.60 -9.42
CA CYS A 271 15.48 -15.45 -8.45
C CYS A 271 14.60 -16.70 -8.43
N GLN A 272 14.14 -17.12 -7.25
CA GLN A 272 13.28 -18.29 -7.08
C GLN A 272 12.25 -18.04 -5.98
N VAL A 273 11.05 -18.59 -6.15
CA VAL A 273 10.03 -18.63 -5.10
C VAL A 273 10.57 -19.40 -3.90
N GLY A 274 10.31 -18.92 -2.68
CA GLY A 274 10.82 -19.51 -1.45
C GLY A 274 12.23 -19.04 -1.04
N MET A 275 12.93 -18.30 -1.89
CA MET A 275 14.22 -17.70 -1.54
C MET A 275 14.02 -16.52 -0.56
N ARG A 276 14.89 -16.40 0.44
CA ARG A 276 14.93 -15.20 1.30
C ARG A 276 15.31 -13.98 0.46
N LEU A 277 14.55 -12.88 0.59
CA LEU A 277 14.79 -11.67 -0.18
C LEU A 277 16.22 -11.16 -0.04
N LYS A 278 16.73 -11.12 1.20
CA LYS A 278 18.09 -10.68 1.49
C LYS A 278 19.17 -11.48 0.75
N ILE A 279 19.00 -12.80 0.61
CA ILE A 279 19.93 -13.66 -0.15
C ILE A 279 19.93 -13.27 -1.64
N PHE A 280 18.75 -12.97 -2.19
CA PHE A 280 18.66 -12.53 -3.58
C PHE A 280 19.27 -11.13 -3.77
N ILE A 281 19.02 -10.20 -2.85
CA ILE A 281 19.64 -8.87 -2.84
C ILE A 281 21.17 -8.98 -2.80
N ASP A 282 21.72 -9.78 -1.87
CA ASP A 282 23.17 -10.00 -1.76
C ASP A 282 23.77 -10.58 -3.03
N ARG A 283 23.01 -11.39 -3.79
CA ARG A 283 23.45 -11.92 -5.08
C ARG A 283 23.52 -10.83 -6.14
N ILE A 284 22.46 -10.05 -6.32
CA ILE A 284 22.41 -9.03 -7.38
C ILE A 284 23.26 -7.80 -7.06
N ASN A 285 23.58 -7.56 -5.78
CA ASN A 285 24.38 -6.42 -5.34
C ASN A 285 25.91 -6.65 -5.48
N LYS A 286 26.32 -7.81 -5.98
CA LYS A 286 27.72 -8.15 -6.33
C LYS A 286 28.09 -7.79 -7.78
N PHE A 287 27.12 -7.55 -8.65
CA PHE A 287 27.31 -7.27 -10.08
C PHE A 287 27.09 -5.80 -10.40
#